data_AF-A0A8T5L1C5-F1
#
_entry.id   AF-A0A8T5L1C5-F1
#
_cell.length_a   1.000
_cell.length_b   1.000
_cell.length_c   1.000
_cell.angle_alpha   90.00
_cell.angle_beta   90.00
_cell.angle_gamma   90.00
#
_symmetry.space_group_name_H-M   'P 1'
#
loop_
_entity.id
_entity.type
_entity.pdbx_description
1 polymer ?
#
loop_
_entity_poly.entity_id
_entity_poly.type
_entity_poly.pdbx_seq_one_letter_code
_entity_poly.pdbx_strand_id
1 'polypeptide(L)'
;MKKKDRNIIIGAASLLVILVATVAVTTFLVPCPTSASGFAMVVCEAPSDGNGEMSFEETLARCLTNKGVKMYGAYWCGHCKSQKESFGDAFQYVDYVECTETPSICESAGVSGYPTWVGPDLAKYPGNRELSDLADLFGC
;
A
#
# COMPACT_ATOMS: atom_id res chain seq x y z
N MET A 1 67.97 4.61 19.20
CA MET A 1 66.50 4.46 19.10
C MET A 1 66.16 3.59 17.89
N LYS A 2 65.44 2.49 18.09
CA LYS A 2 65.03 1.52 17.07
C LYS A 2 63.66 1.89 16.47
N LYS A 3 63.59 1.84 15.11
CA LYS A 3 62.51 1.35 14.20
C LYS A 3 61.03 1.59 14.59
N LYS A 4 60.21 2.03 13.62
CA LYS A 4 59.58 1.14 12.62
C LYS A 4 58.49 1.88 11.85
N ASP A 5 58.63 1.89 10.52
CA ASP A 5 57.65 2.34 9.55
C ASP A 5 56.28 1.69 9.79
N ARG A 6 55.21 2.49 9.71
CA ARG A 6 53.83 2.00 9.62
C ARG A 6 53.05 2.80 8.57
N ASN A 7 53.51 2.69 7.33
CA ASN A 7 52.57 2.46 6.24
C ASN A 7 52.05 1.03 6.40
N ILE A 8 50.72 0.87 6.36
CA ILE A 8 49.87 -0.35 6.46
C ILE A 8 48.81 -0.01 7.50
N ILE A 9 47.64 0.51 7.09
CA ILE A 9 46.26 -0.01 7.31
C ILE A 9 45.27 0.88 6.50
N ILE A 10 45.36 0.91 5.17
CA ILE A 10 44.27 1.43 4.32
C ILE A 10 43.86 0.28 3.42
N GLY A 11 43.15 -0.70 3.99
CA GLY A 11 42.72 -1.90 3.30
C GLY A 11 41.50 -2.47 4.02
N ALA A 12 40.46 -2.76 3.24
CA ALA A 12 39.23 -3.47 3.58
C ALA A 12 38.04 -2.71 4.19
N ALA A 13 38.20 -1.68 5.03
CA ALA A 13 37.03 -1.05 5.68
C ALA A 13 36.24 -0.06 4.79
N SER A 14 36.92 0.65 3.88
CA SER A 14 36.28 1.70 3.06
C SER A 14 35.61 1.18 1.79
N LEU A 15 35.94 -0.04 1.33
CA LEU A 15 35.32 -0.63 0.14
C LEU A 15 33.94 -1.25 0.46
N LEU A 16 33.77 -1.76 1.69
CA LEU A 16 32.51 -2.41 2.09
C LEU A 16 31.38 -1.38 2.23
N VAL A 17 31.67 -0.19 2.75
CA VAL A 17 30.66 0.88 2.93
C VAL A 17 30.19 1.44 1.59
N ILE A 18 31.09 1.54 0.60
CA ILE A 18 30.73 1.99 -0.76
C ILE A 18 29.86 0.95 -1.46
N LEU A 19 30.17 -0.35 -1.33
CA LEU A 19 29.37 -1.43 -1.93
C LEU A 19 27.95 -1.50 -1.37
N VAL A 20 27.77 -1.33 -0.06
CA VAL A 20 26.43 -1.37 0.57
C VAL A 20 25.58 -0.16 0.14
N ALA A 21 26.18 1.02 0.01
CA ALA A 21 25.48 2.22 -0.47
C ALA A 21 25.09 2.13 -1.96
N THR A 22 25.94 1.54 -2.81
CA THR A 22 25.60 1.35 -4.24
C THR A 22 24.55 0.26 -4.46
N VAL A 23 24.55 -0.81 -3.65
CA VAL A 23 23.55 -1.89 -3.74
C VAL A 23 22.17 -1.39 -3.32
N ALA A 24 22.06 -0.62 -2.23
CA ALA A 24 20.76 -0.10 -1.77
C ALA A 24 20.06 0.84 -2.78
N VAL A 25 20.83 1.62 -3.55
CA VAL A 25 20.30 2.53 -4.58
C VAL A 25 19.97 1.79 -5.88
N THR A 26 20.57 0.61 -6.13
CA THR A 26 20.41 -0.12 -7.40
C THR A 26 19.45 -1.32 -7.33
N THR A 27 19.02 -1.76 -6.16
CA THR A 27 18.15 -2.96 -6.02
C THR A 27 16.72 -2.71 -5.56
N PHE A 28 16.28 -1.45 -5.40
CA PHE A 28 14.84 -1.15 -5.26
C PHE A 28 14.24 -0.76 -6.62
N LEU A 29 14.37 -1.67 -7.58
CA LEU A 29 13.49 -1.71 -8.75
C LEU A 29 12.36 -2.67 -8.39
N VAL A 30 11.26 -2.12 -7.88
CA VAL A 30 10.00 -2.85 -7.74
C VAL A 30 9.43 -3.00 -9.16
N PRO A 31 9.42 -4.19 -9.78
CA PRO A 31 8.82 -4.37 -11.08
C PRO A 31 7.31 -4.56 -10.88
N CYS A 32 6.53 -3.52 -11.17
CA CYS A 32 5.11 -3.71 -11.47
C CYS A 32 4.99 -4.38 -12.85
N PRO A 33 4.10 -5.36 -13.07
CA PRO A 33 3.91 -5.95 -14.40
C PRO A 33 3.35 -4.91 -15.37
N THR A 34 4.19 -4.33 -16.23
CA THR A 34 3.74 -3.44 -17.31
C THR A 34 3.60 -4.21 -18.61
N SER A 35 2.36 -4.33 -19.08
CA SER A 35 2.03 -4.71 -20.44
C SER A 35 2.28 -3.53 -21.37
N ALA A 36 3.52 -3.26 -21.75
CA ALA A 36 3.84 -2.67 -23.06
C ALA A 36 5.35 -2.57 -23.26
N SER A 37 5.77 -3.20 -24.34
CA SER A 37 7.07 -3.15 -25.00
C SER A 37 7.62 -1.74 -25.21
N GLY A 38 8.83 -1.50 -24.70
CA GLY A 38 9.67 -0.37 -25.06
C GLY A 38 10.74 -0.12 -24.00
N PHE A 39 12.02 -0.25 -24.36
CA PHE A 39 13.14 0.11 -23.50
C PHE A 39 13.15 1.63 -23.26
N ALA A 40 12.42 2.08 -22.26
CA ALA A 40 12.59 3.37 -21.61
C ALA A 40 12.61 3.11 -20.10
N MET A 41 13.66 3.57 -19.41
CA MET A 41 13.64 3.66 -17.95
C MET A 41 12.59 4.73 -17.60
N VAL A 42 11.34 4.31 -17.43
CA VAL A 42 10.25 5.17 -16.99
C VAL A 42 10.22 5.11 -15.47
N VAL A 43 10.59 6.23 -14.84
CA VAL A 43 10.25 6.49 -13.45
C VAL A 43 8.72 6.58 -13.41
N CYS A 44 8.07 5.78 -12.57
CA CYS A 44 6.68 6.05 -12.23
C CYS A 44 6.66 7.35 -11.40
N GLU A 45 6.69 8.52 -12.04
CA GLU A 45 6.16 9.71 -11.40
C GLU A 45 4.68 9.43 -11.14
N ALA A 46 4.33 9.29 -9.87
CA ALA A 46 2.93 9.44 -9.48
C ALA A 46 2.46 10.79 -10.05
N PRO A 47 1.25 10.87 -10.65
CA PRO A 47 0.74 12.15 -11.10
C PRO A 47 0.70 13.09 -9.90
N SER A 48 1.62 14.05 -9.87
CA SER A 48 1.56 15.18 -8.96
C SER A 48 0.61 16.19 -9.61
N ASP A 49 -0.68 15.90 -9.50
CA ASP A 49 -1.70 16.93 -9.74
C ASP A 49 -1.45 18.05 -8.74
N GLY A 50 -1.22 19.24 -9.28
CA GLY A 50 -0.54 20.33 -8.60
C GLY A 50 -1.23 20.78 -7.30
N ASN A 51 -0.42 21.08 -6.29
CA ASN A 51 -0.76 21.95 -5.16
C ASN A 51 -2.12 21.67 -4.46
N GLY A 52 -2.57 20.41 -4.46
CA GLY A 52 -3.81 19.99 -3.81
C GLY A 52 -3.55 19.42 -2.42
N GLU A 53 -4.13 20.04 -1.39
CA GLU A 53 -4.23 19.39 -0.08
C GLU A 53 -5.07 18.12 -0.24
N MET A 54 -4.45 16.95 -0.06
CA MET A 54 -5.16 15.67 -0.08
C MET A 54 -6.11 15.63 1.12
N SER A 55 -7.38 15.30 0.89
CA SER A 55 -8.35 15.20 1.98
C SER A 55 -8.00 14.02 2.91
N PHE A 56 -8.57 14.03 4.11
CA PHE A 56 -8.40 12.92 5.05
C PHE A 56 -8.93 11.61 4.45
N GLU A 57 -10.08 11.67 3.78
CA GLU A 57 -10.73 10.53 3.13
C GLU A 57 -9.87 9.95 2.02
N GLU A 58 -9.26 10.79 1.18
CA GLU A 58 -8.35 10.36 0.11
C GLU A 58 -7.07 9.74 0.68
N THR A 59 -6.47 10.39 1.69
CA THR A 59 -5.27 9.89 2.37
C THR A 59 -5.54 8.51 2.98
N LEU A 60 -6.67 8.37 3.68
CA LEU A 60 -7.11 7.13 4.30
C LEU A 60 -7.39 6.05 3.25
N ALA A 61 -8.19 6.35 2.22
CA ALA A 61 -8.55 5.38 1.19
C ALA A 61 -7.33 4.80 0.48
N ARG A 62 -6.38 5.67 0.11
CA ARG A 62 -5.11 5.24 -0.49
C ARG A 62 -4.25 4.45 0.50
N CYS A 63 -4.21 4.86 1.77
CA CYS A 63 -3.48 4.12 2.80
C CYS A 63 -4.04 2.71 3.02
N LEU A 64 -5.36 2.54 3.09
CA LEU A 64 -6.03 1.25 3.22
C LEU A 64 -5.67 0.32 2.06
N THR A 65 -5.78 0.81 0.82
CA THR A 65 -5.42 0.04 -0.38
C THR A 65 -3.94 -0.31 -0.41
N ASN A 66 -3.04 0.62 -0.06
CA ASN A 66 -1.60 0.35 0.04
C ASN A 66 -1.27 -0.72 1.09
N LYS A 67 -2.06 -0.81 2.17
CA LYS A 67 -1.93 -1.86 3.20
C LYS A 67 -2.63 -3.17 2.81
N GLY A 68 -3.24 -3.25 1.64
CA GLY A 68 -3.95 -4.43 1.16
C GLY A 68 -5.28 -4.67 1.89
N VAL A 69 -5.86 -3.62 2.47
CA VAL A 69 -7.17 -3.68 3.13
C VAL A 69 -8.25 -3.59 2.06
N LYS A 70 -9.23 -4.50 2.12
CA LYS A 70 -10.32 -4.58 1.15
C LYS A 70 -11.68 -4.48 1.82
N MET A 71 -12.60 -3.76 1.19
CA MET A 71 -14.00 -3.73 1.59
C MET A 71 -14.80 -4.71 0.75
N TYR A 72 -15.42 -5.69 1.40
CA TYR A 72 -16.35 -6.63 0.77
C TYR A 72 -17.78 -6.15 1.00
N GLY A 73 -18.57 -6.04 -0.07
CA GLY A 73 -19.93 -5.56 0.03
C GLY A 73 -20.84 -6.00 -1.11
N ALA A 74 -22.05 -5.46 -1.09
CA ALA A 74 -23.05 -5.64 -2.13
C ALA A 74 -23.59 -4.29 -2.61
N TYR A 75 -23.85 -4.10 -3.90
CA TYR A 75 -24.37 -2.83 -4.42
C TYR A 75 -25.72 -2.41 -3.83
N TRP A 76 -26.57 -3.38 -3.45
CA TRP A 76 -27.90 -3.16 -2.87
C TRP A 76 -27.88 -2.98 -1.34
N CYS A 77 -26.73 -3.18 -0.69
CA CYS A 77 -26.61 -3.15 0.75
C CYS A 77 -26.57 -1.70 1.27
N GLY A 78 -27.57 -1.33 2.09
CA GLY A 78 -27.70 0.03 2.64
C GLY A 78 -26.51 0.48 3.49
N HIS A 79 -25.98 -0.41 4.34
CA HIS A 79 -24.77 -0.12 5.13
C HIS A 79 -23.52 0.06 4.27
N CYS A 80 -23.43 -0.67 3.16
CA CYS A 80 -22.33 -0.56 2.21
C CYS A 80 -22.38 0.78 1.49
N LYS A 81 -23.58 1.23 1.11
CA LYS A 81 -23.79 2.57 0.56
C LYS A 81 -23.41 3.65 1.56
N SER A 82 -23.82 3.53 2.81
CA SER A 82 -23.45 4.48 3.87
C SER A 82 -21.94 4.55 4.09
N GLN A 83 -21.23 3.42 4.11
CA GLN A 83 -19.77 3.40 4.21
C GLN A 83 -19.12 4.13 3.03
N LYS A 84 -19.61 3.90 1.80
CA LYS A 84 -19.11 4.56 0.58
C LYS A 84 -19.34 6.07 0.65
N GLU A 85 -20.52 6.49 1.10
CA GLU A 85 -20.86 7.91 1.28
C GLU A 85 -19.95 8.62 2.29
N SER A 86 -19.51 7.93 3.35
CA SER A 86 -18.54 8.50 4.30
C SER A 86 -17.21 8.87 3.65
N PHE A 87 -16.74 8.09 2.66
CA PHE A 87 -15.52 8.41 1.90
C PHE A 87 -15.76 9.42 0.77
N GLY A 88 -17.01 9.61 0.33
CA GLY A 88 -17.34 10.42 -0.84
C GLY A 88 -16.57 9.95 -2.08
N ASP A 89 -16.02 10.92 -2.84
CA ASP A 89 -15.26 10.64 -4.06
C ASP A 89 -13.96 9.88 -3.81
N ALA A 90 -13.42 9.94 -2.59
CA ALA A 90 -12.20 9.20 -2.22
C ALA A 90 -12.41 7.69 -2.20
N PHE A 91 -13.67 7.20 -2.17
CA PHE A 91 -13.94 5.77 -2.19
C PHE A 91 -13.40 5.08 -3.45
N GLN A 92 -13.20 5.82 -4.55
CA GLN A 92 -12.59 5.30 -5.77
C GLN A 92 -11.18 4.71 -5.56
N TYR A 93 -10.49 5.12 -4.49
CA TYR A 93 -9.17 4.60 -4.13
C TYR A 93 -9.22 3.39 -3.22
N VAL A 94 -10.38 3.04 -2.64
CA VAL A 94 -10.54 1.87 -1.78
C VAL A 94 -10.67 0.60 -2.64
N ASP A 95 -9.89 -0.42 -2.31
CA ASP A 95 -10.07 -1.76 -2.89
C ASP A 95 -11.43 -2.35 -2.46
N TYR A 96 -12.42 -2.26 -3.34
CA TYR A 96 -13.76 -2.78 -3.13
C TYR A 96 -14.01 -4.08 -3.91
N VAL A 97 -14.59 -5.08 -3.24
CA VAL A 97 -15.00 -6.35 -3.84
C VAL A 97 -16.52 -6.45 -3.83
N GLU A 98 -17.11 -6.54 -5.02
CA GLU A 98 -18.55 -6.73 -5.22
C GLU A 98 -18.92 -8.21 -5.11
N CYS A 99 -19.56 -8.59 -4.01
CA CYS A 99 -19.89 -9.97 -3.72
C CYS A 99 -21.06 -10.52 -4.55
N THR A 100 -21.91 -9.67 -5.13
CA THR A 100 -23.06 -10.16 -5.92
C THR A 100 -22.66 -10.69 -7.29
N GLU A 101 -21.55 -10.18 -7.86
CA GLU A 101 -21.06 -10.61 -9.17
C GLU A 101 -20.31 -11.94 -9.08
N THR A 102 -19.59 -12.17 -7.97
CA THR A 102 -18.85 -13.42 -7.76
C THR A 102 -18.88 -13.81 -6.28
N PRO A 103 -19.96 -14.51 -5.85
CA PRO A 103 -20.13 -14.89 -4.43
C PRO A 103 -18.99 -15.73 -3.86
N SER A 104 -18.36 -16.58 -4.70
CA SER A 104 -17.28 -17.47 -4.29
C SER A 104 -16.05 -16.73 -3.76
N ILE A 105 -15.78 -15.50 -4.21
CA ILE A 105 -14.66 -14.68 -3.72
C ILE A 105 -14.91 -14.30 -2.25
N CYS A 106 -16.14 -13.94 -1.91
CA CYS A 106 -16.50 -13.50 -0.56
C CYS A 106 -16.64 -14.69 0.40
N GLU A 107 -17.16 -15.82 -0.08
CA GLU A 107 -17.18 -17.08 0.66
C GLU A 107 -15.76 -17.57 0.97
N SER A 108 -14.85 -17.53 -0.02
CA SER A 108 -13.45 -17.92 0.17
C SER A 108 -12.69 -16.98 1.10
N ALA A 109 -13.02 -15.68 1.07
CA ALA A 109 -12.53 -14.72 2.05
C ALA A 109 -13.16 -14.93 3.44
N GLY A 110 -14.21 -15.77 3.57
CA GLY A 110 -14.94 -16.04 4.80
C GLY A 110 -15.73 -14.83 5.31
N VAL A 111 -16.28 -14.04 4.39
CA VAL A 111 -17.17 -12.91 4.67
C VAL A 111 -18.60 -13.44 4.81
N SER A 112 -19.20 -13.26 5.99
CA SER A 112 -20.56 -13.75 6.30
C SER A 112 -21.64 -12.66 6.23
N GLY A 113 -21.26 -11.40 6.01
CA GLY A 113 -22.17 -10.26 5.99
C GLY A 113 -21.51 -9.01 5.44
N TYR A 114 -22.32 -7.99 5.12
CA TYR A 114 -21.86 -6.77 4.47
C TYR A 114 -22.19 -5.51 5.27
N PRO A 115 -21.35 -4.47 5.20
CA PRO A 115 -19.98 -4.51 4.68
C PRO A 115 -19.05 -5.28 5.63
N THR A 116 -17.96 -5.82 5.11
CA THR A 116 -16.87 -6.37 5.93
C THR A 116 -15.53 -5.88 5.38
N TRP A 117 -14.72 -5.30 6.25
CA TRP A 117 -13.34 -4.94 5.94
C TRP A 117 -12.43 -6.14 6.24
N VAL A 118 -11.52 -6.47 5.32
CA VAL A 118 -10.55 -7.55 5.48
C VAL A 118 -9.16 -6.97 5.39
N GLY A 119 -8.38 -7.17 6.45
CA GLY A 119 -6.98 -6.76 6.51
C GLY A 119 -6.02 -7.68 5.75
N PRO A 120 -4.75 -7.29 5.60
CA PRO A 120 -3.72 -8.12 4.95
C PRO A 120 -3.45 -9.45 5.66
N ASP A 121 -3.76 -9.52 6.96
CA ASP A 121 -3.67 -10.71 7.81
C ASP A 121 -4.93 -11.61 7.73
N LEU A 122 -5.87 -11.30 6.83
CA LEU A 122 -7.18 -11.94 6.69
C LEU A 122 -8.09 -11.74 7.92
N ALA A 123 -7.75 -10.83 8.84
CA ALA A 123 -8.64 -10.43 9.92
C ALA A 123 -9.84 -9.67 9.34
N LYS A 124 -11.02 -9.94 9.90
CA LYS A 124 -12.30 -9.39 9.44
C LYS A 124 -12.87 -8.42 10.45
N TYR A 125 -13.30 -7.28 9.93
CA TYR A 125 -13.93 -6.22 10.69
C TYR A 125 -15.31 -5.98 10.07
N PRO A 126 -16.35 -6.71 10.53
CA PRO A 126 -17.69 -6.60 9.98
C PRO A 126 -18.35 -5.27 10.37
N GLY A 127 -19.32 -4.86 9.56
CA GLY A 127 -20.17 -3.70 9.79
C GLY A 127 -19.59 -2.39 9.24
N ASN A 128 -20.44 -1.37 9.24
CA ASN A 128 -20.04 0.00 8.94
C ASN A 128 -19.09 0.52 10.03
N ARG A 129 -18.09 1.31 9.63
CA ARG A 129 -17.06 1.86 10.53
C ARG A 129 -16.87 3.35 10.26
N GLU A 130 -16.64 4.09 11.33
CA GLU A 130 -16.19 5.48 11.23
C GLU A 130 -14.81 5.52 10.56
N LEU A 131 -14.54 6.61 9.84
CA LEU A 131 -13.27 6.74 9.12
C LEU A 131 -12.06 6.79 10.07
N SER A 132 -12.21 7.43 11.23
CA SER A 132 -11.19 7.43 12.28
C SER A 132 -10.89 6.03 12.81
N ASP A 133 -11.92 5.21 12.99
CA ASP A 133 -11.74 3.83 13.47
C ASP A 133 -10.96 3.00 12.44
N LEU A 134 -11.23 3.19 11.14
CA LEU A 134 -10.48 2.53 10.08
C LEU A 134 -9.02 3.01 10.04
N ALA A 135 -8.79 4.29 10.29
CA ALA A 135 -7.44 4.84 10.40
C ALA A 135 -6.68 4.17 11.55
N ASP A 136 -7.26 4.18 12.75
CA ASP A 136 -6.66 3.57 13.95
C ASP A 136 -6.42 2.05 13.79
N LEU A 137 -7.40 1.32 13.24
CA LEU A 137 -7.33 -0.13 13.04
C LEU A 137 -6.19 -0.54 12.13
N PHE A 138 -5.99 0.21 11.05
CA PHE A 138 -5.01 -0.13 10.02
C PHE A 138 -3.73 0.68 10.13
N GLY A 139 -3.61 1.61 11.09
CA GLY A 139 -2.44 2.47 11.27
C GLY A 139 -2.25 3.44 10.11
N CYS A 140 -3.36 4.00 9.64
CA CYS A 140 -3.44 5.21 8.85
C CYS A 140 -3.85 6.35 9.81
#